data_AF-A0A257NV19-F1
#
_entry.id   AF-A0A257NV19-F1
#
_cell.length_a   1.000
_cell.length_b   1.000
_cell.length_c   1.000
_cell.angle_alpha   90.00
_cell.angle_beta   90.00
_cell.angle_gamma   90.00
#
_symmetry.space_group_name_H-M   'P 1'
#
loop_
_entity.id
_entity.type
_entity.pdbx_description
1 polymer ?
#
loop_
_entity_poly.entity_id
_entity_poly.type
_entity_poly.pdbx_seq_one_letter_code
_entity_poly.pdbx_strand_id
1 'polypeptide(L)'
;PSIAWVTWLFPLFLWVAVFTFIYAAIPNTQVNFSAALVGGIAAALAWNGVGLAFGVMIAGSTEYTAIYSAFASLILFMVWLQLAWLIVLMGASVSYAWQSTDRLRHFERADLNRHYALMVAALETISLIDASFKEGGAPPSTKTLKNRLVQAPEIDPLLTEQALDLLNAAALIYQVTADTEGGWLPAKPATLITLAHIRTALWGDLGGNLGENSAYHPITQQWLYVEQTAIEPQLSAINLEINHTPPAEPNQSSGEEAAVVLPPD
;
A
#
# COMPACT_ATOMS: atom_id res chain seq x y z
N PRO A 1 -48.83 -14.11 3.74
CA PRO A 1 -47.55 -14.55 3.11
C PRO A 1 -46.44 -13.48 3.03
N SER A 2 -46.72 -12.17 2.99
CA SER A 2 -45.70 -11.10 2.90
C SER A 2 -45.02 -10.72 4.22
N ILE A 3 -45.68 -10.89 5.36
CA ILE A 3 -45.16 -10.46 6.68
C ILE A 3 -44.12 -11.45 7.25
N ALA A 4 -44.23 -12.74 6.92
CA ALA A 4 -43.36 -13.79 7.44
C ALA A 4 -41.89 -13.61 7.02
N TRP A 5 -41.65 -13.16 5.79
CA TRP A 5 -40.30 -12.90 5.27
C TRP A 5 -39.64 -11.74 5.98
N VAL A 6 -40.40 -10.68 6.29
CA VAL A 6 -39.90 -9.51 7.02
C VAL A 6 -39.46 -9.91 8.42
N THR A 7 -40.27 -10.68 9.15
CA THR A 7 -39.89 -11.16 10.50
C THR A 7 -38.68 -12.09 10.52
N TRP A 8 -38.39 -12.79 9.42
CA TRP A 8 -37.27 -13.71 9.31
C TRP A 8 -35.96 -13.01 8.87
N LEU A 9 -36.07 -12.01 7.99
CA LEU A 9 -34.93 -11.22 7.48
C LEU A 9 -34.53 -10.06 8.40
N PHE A 10 -35.48 -9.51 9.17
CA PHE A 10 -35.24 -8.41 10.10
C PHE A 10 -34.09 -8.66 11.11
N PRO A 11 -34.03 -9.80 11.82
CA PRO A 11 -32.92 -10.06 12.74
C PRO A 11 -31.57 -10.18 12.01
N LEU A 12 -31.55 -10.76 10.81
CA LEU A 12 -30.33 -10.87 10.01
C LEU A 12 -29.83 -9.48 9.58
N PHE A 13 -30.73 -8.61 9.13
CA PHE A 13 -30.40 -7.22 8.78
C PHE A 13 -29.83 -6.43 9.98
N LEU A 14 -30.42 -6.62 11.17
CA LEU A 14 -29.94 -5.97 12.39
C LEU A 14 -28.51 -6.39 12.74
N TRP A 15 -28.20 -7.70 12.66
CA TRP A 15 -26.85 -8.21 12.91
C TRP A 15 -25.85 -7.72 11.87
N VAL A 16 -26.22 -7.68 10.59
CA VAL A 16 -25.37 -7.09 9.54
C VAL A 16 -25.05 -5.65 9.88
N ALA A 17 -26.05 -4.84 10.24
CA ALA A 17 -25.85 -3.43 10.59
C ALA A 17 -24.92 -3.26 11.81
N VAL A 18 -25.07 -4.09 12.85
CA VAL A 18 -24.22 -4.06 14.04
C VAL A 18 -22.78 -4.43 13.70
N PHE A 19 -22.53 -5.54 13.00
CA PHE A 19 -21.18 -5.95 12.64
C PHE A 19 -20.52 -4.97 11.67
N THR A 20 -21.25 -4.47 10.67
CA THR A 20 -20.76 -3.42 9.78
C THR A 20 -20.42 -2.14 10.54
N PHE A 21 -21.24 -1.72 11.51
CA PHE A 21 -20.95 -0.55 12.35
C PHE A 21 -19.69 -0.77 13.19
N ILE A 22 -19.56 -1.93 13.84
CA ILE A 22 -18.37 -2.31 14.61
C ILE A 22 -17.11 -2.26 13.72
N TYR A 23 -17.18 -2.83 12.51
CA TYR A 23 -16.04 -2.84 11.58
C TYR A 23 -15.76 -1.48 10.93
N ALA A 24 -16.72 -0.57 10.88
CA ALA A 24 -16.52 0.78 10.37
C ALA A 24 -16.06 1.78 11.44
N ALA A 25 -16.51 1.62 12.69
CA ALA A 25 -16.31 2.60 13.76
C ALA A 25 -15.12 2.29 14.68
N ILE A 26 -14.74 1.03 14.83
CA ILE A 26 -13.63 0.62 15.72
C ILE A 26 -12.23 0.85 15.10
N PRO A 27 -11.99 0.63 13.80
CA PRO A 27 -10.67 0.86 13.24
C PRO A 27 -10.30 2.35 13.27
N ASN A 28 -9.09 2.67 13.70
CA ASN A 28 -8.53 4.03 13.62
C ASN A 28 -8.08 4.41 12.19
N THR A 29 -8.56 3.68 11.18
CA THR A 29 -8.19 3.83 9.78
C THR A 29 -9.45 3.98 8.94
N GLN A 30 -9.40 4.75 7.86
CA GLN A 30 -10.55 4.98 6.99
C GLN A 30 -10.86 3.71 6.19
N VAL A 31 -11.83 2.92 6.66
CA VAL A 31 -12.25 1.69 6.00
C VAL A 31 -13.33 2.01 4.97
N ASN A 32 -13.17 1.49 3.75
CA ASN A 32 -14.19 1.61 2.69
C ASN A 32 -15.48 0.91 3.17
N PHE A 33 -16.61 1.64 3.17
CA PHE A 33 -17.90 1.14 3.65
C PHE A 33 -18.33 -0.18 2.98
N SER A 34 -17.99 -0.34 1.70
CA SER A 34 -18.24 -1.57 0.94
C SER A 34 -17.53 -2.80 1.52
N ALA A 35 -16.31 -2.65 2.04
CA ALA A 35 -15.57 -3.75 2.67
C ALA A 35 -16.17 -4.12 4.03
N ALA A 36 -16.54 -3.12 4.83
CA ALA A 36 -17.22 -3.32 6.12
C ALA A 36 -18.60 -3.99 5.94
N LEU A 37 -19.29 -3.74 4.83
CA LEU A 37 -20.55 -4.41 4.50
C LEU A 37 -20.33 -5.89 4.15
N VAL A 38 -19.32 -6.22 3.34
CA VAL A 38 -19.00 -7.61 2.99
C VAL A 38 -18.59 -8.41 4.23
N GLY A 39 -17.73 -7.84 5.08
CA GLY A 39 -17.36 -8.45 6.36
C GLY A 39 -18.55 -8.60 7.31
N GLY A 40 -19.44 -7.60 7.38
CA GLY A 40 -20.65 -7.63 8.20
C GLY A 40 -21.67 -8.69 7.75
N ILE A 41 -21.84 -8.89 6.44
CA ILE A 41 -22.68 -9.96 5.89
C ILE A 41 -22.12 -11.34 6.25
N ALA A 42 -20.82 -11.55 6.07
CA ALA A 42 -20.16 -12.80 6.42
C ALA A 42 -20.28 -13.11 7.92
N ALA A 43 -20.04 -12.11 8.79
CA ALA A 43 -20.19 -12.24 10.23
C ALA A 43 -21.63 -12.53 10.65
N ALA A 44 -22.61 -11.84 10.06
CA ALA A 44 -24.03 -12.07 10.37
C ALA A 44 -24.50 -13.47 9.96
N LEU A 45 -24.04 -13.99 8.81
CA LEU A 45 -24.35 -15.37 8.41
C LEU A 45 -23.75 -16.38 9.38
N ALA A 46 -22.48 -16.20 9.77
CA ALA A 46 -21.82 -17.05 10.75
C ALA A 46 -22.51 -16.99 12.13
N TRP A 47 -22.93 -15.80 12.57
CA TRP A 47 -23.68 -15.57 13.81
C TRP A 47 -25.00 -16.33 13.85
N ASN A 48 -25.78 -16.25 12.77
CA ASN A 48 -27.04 -16.99 12.68
C ASN A 48 -26.81 -18.51 12.64
N GLY A 49 -25.78 -18.98 11.91
CA GLY A 49 -25.43 -20.40 11.85
C GLY A 49 -25.03 -20.99 13.20
N VAL A 50 -24.14 -20.30 13.93
CA VAL A 50 -23.72 -20.70 15.27
C VAL A 50 -24.87 -20.63 16.26
N GLY A 51 -25.72 -19.60 16.18
CA GLY A 51 -26.91 -19.49 17.03
C GLY A 51 -27.89 -20.65 16.85
N LEU A 52 -28.13 -21.09 15.61
CA LEU A 52 -28.95 -22.27 15.32
C LEU A 52 -28.31 -23.55 15.87
N ALA A 53 -27.01 -23.76 15.64
CA ALA A 53 -26.30 -24.94 16.13
C ALA A 53 -26.36 -25.03 17.67
N PHE A 54 -26.16 -23.90 18.35
CA PHE A 54 -26.21 -23.82 19.80
C PHE A 54 -27.63 -24.00 20.35
N GLY A 55 -28.64 -23.45 19.67
CA GLY A 55 -30.05 -23.65 20.01
C GLY A 55 -30.46 -25.12 19.94
N VAL A 56 -30.04 -25.83 18.89
CA VAL A 56 -30.28 -27.28 18.76
C VAL A 56 -29.54 -28.07 19.86
N MET A 57 -28.29 -27.71 20.15
CA MET A 57 -27.47 -28.36 21.18
C MET A 57 -28.10 -28.22 22.58
N ILE A 58 -28.59 -27.02 22.93
CA ILE A 58 -29.28 -26.77 24.20
C ILE A 58 -30.61 -27.51 24.25
N ALA A 59 -31.42 -27.43 23.19
CA ALA A 59 -32.74 -28.06 23.15
C ALA A 59 -32.69 -29.59 23.28
N GLY A 60 -31.59 -30.22 22.85
CA GLY A 60 -31.36 -31.67 22.98
C GLY A 60 -30.80 -32.14 24.33
N SER A 61 -30.42 -31.23 25.23
CA SER A 61 -29.63 -31.56 26.44
C SER A 61 -30.44 -31.58 27.76
N THR A 62 -31.65 -32.12 27.75
CA THR A 62 -32.68 -31.90 28.80
C THR A 62 -32.62 -32.82 30.05
N GLU A 63 -31.56 -33.56 30.33
CA GLU A 63 -31.53 -34.51 31.48
C GLU A 63 -30.20 -34.47 32.24
N TYR A 64 -29.96 -33.46 33.10
CA TYR A 64 -28.89 -33.51 34.10
C TYR A 64 -29.26 -32.77 35.40
N THR A 65 -28.92 -33.39 36.53
CA THR A 65 -29.20 -32.97 37.91
C THR A 65 -28.87 -31.50 38.16
N ALA A 66 -29.78 -30.77 38.84
CA ALA A 66 -29.79 -29.31 38.99
C ALA A 66 -28.51 -28.66 39.58
N ILE A 67 -27.62 -29.43 40.17
CA ILE A 67 -26.33 -28.93 40.70
C ILE A 67 -25.27 -28.87 39.59
N TYR A 68 -25.26 -29.82 38.66
CA TYR A 68 -24.30 -29.88 37.56
C TYR A 68 -24.66 -28.92 36.41
N SER A 69 -25.93 -28.51 36.32
CA SER A 69 -26.41 -27.58 35.29
C SER A 69 -25.86 -26.16 35.45
N ALA A 70 -25.67 -25.68 36.69
CA ALA A 70 -25.12 -24.35 36.94
C ALA A 70 -23.65 -24.25 36.47
N PHE A 71 -22.82 -25.25 36.79
CA PHE A 71 -21.43 -25.29 36.32
C PHE A 71 -21.34 -25.47 34.80
N ALA A 72 -22.16 -26.35 34.23
CA ALA A 72 -22.24 -26.54 32.79
C ALA A 72 -22.66 -25.25 32.06
N SER A 73 -23.59 -24.46 32.63
CA SER A 73 -24.02 -23.19 32.03
C SER A 73 -22.89 -22.17 31.91
N LEU A 74 -21.97 -22.12 32.89
CA LEU A 74 -20.80 -21.23 32.84
C LEU A 74 -19.82 -21.65 31.73
N ILE A 75 -19.53 -22.95 31.63
CA ILE A 75 -18.67 -23.49 30.56
C ILE A 75 -19.31 -23.23 29.19
N LEU A 76 -20.61 -23.48 29.08
CA LEU A 76 -21.39 -23.26 27.88
C LEU A 76 -21.39 -21.77 27.48
N PHE A 77 -21.52 -20.87 28.45
CA PHE A 77 -21.40 -19.43 28.26
C PHE A 77 -20.00 -19.02 27.78
N MET A 78 -18.93 -19.59 28.35
CA MET A 78 -17.56 -19.33 27.90
C MET A 78 -17.33 -19.80 26.45
N VAL A 79 -17.84 -20.97 26.08
CA VAL A 79 -17.78 -21.47 24.70
C VAL A 79 -18.56 -20.56 23.76
N TRP A 80 -19.76 -20.13 24.14
CA TRP A 80 -20.56 -19.18 23.37
C TRP A 80 -19.82 -17.86 23.14
N LEU A 81 -19.21 -17.31 24.19
CA LEU A 81 -18.41 -16.09 24.11
C LEU A 81 -17.21 -16.30 23.18
N GLN A 82 -16.50 -17.42 23.28
CA GLN A 82 -15.37 -17.72 22.39
C GLN A 82 -15.80 -17.78 20.92
N LEU A 83 -16.95 -18.39 20.63
CA LEU A 83 -17.50 -18.45 19.28
C LEU A 83 -17.92 -17.06 18.79
N ALA A 84 -18.53 -16.24 19.64
CA ALA A 84 -18.90 -14.87 19.33
C ALA A 84 -17.68 -14.05 18.91
N TRP A 85 -16.58 -14.11 19.67
CA TRP A 85 -15.33 -13.42 19.33
C TRP A 85 -14.69 -13.97 18.06
N LEU A 86 -14.74 -15.28 17.83
CA LEU A 86 -14.24 -15.89 16.60
C LEU A 86 -14.96 -15.35 15.36
N ILE A 87 -16.29 -15.20 15.43
CA ILE A 87 -17.10 -14.63 14.35
C ILE A 87 -16.71 -13.18 14.09
N VAL A 88 -16.53 -12.40 15.16
CA VAL A 88 -16.08 -11.00 15.05
C VAL A 88 -14.72 -10.91 14.35
N LEU A 89 -13.75 -11.72 14.76
CA LEU A 89 -12.41 -11.74 14.15
C LEU A 89 -12.44 -12.26 12.70
N MET A 90 -13.27 -13.25 12.41
CA MET A 90 -13.46 -13.78 11.07
C MET A 90 -14.06 -12.71 10.13
N GLY A 91 -15.11 -11.99 10.53
CA GLY A 91 -15.68 -10.93 9.70
C GLY A 91 -14.71 -9.76 9.48
N ALA A 92 -13.89 -9.44 10.49
CA ALA A 92 -12.82 -8.45 10.35
C ALA A 92 -11.75 -8.90 9.35
N SER A 93 -11.34 -10.17 9.37
CA SER A 93 -10.37 -10.70 8.41
C SER A 93 -10.92 -10.73 6.98
N VAL A 94 -12.21 -11.04 6.80
CA VAL A 94 -12.88 -10.96 5.49
C VAL A 94 -12.96 -9.51 5.00
N SER A 95 -13.34 -8.56 5.86
CA SER A 95 -13.35 -7.13 5.52
C SER A 95 -11.96 -6.64 5.09
N TYR A 96 -10.92 -7.04 5.83
CA TYR A 96 -9.54 -6.73 5.48
C TYR A 96 -9.11 -7.37 4.17
N ALA A 97 -9.43 -8.65 3.95
CA ALA A 97 -9.10 -9.35 2.71
C ALA A 97 -9.75 -8.67 1.49
N TRP A 98 -11.02 -8.27 1.61
CA TRP A 98 -11.74 -7.56 0.55
C TRP A 98 -11.14 -6.18 0.24
N GLN A 99 -10.76 -5.43 1.28
CA GLN A 99 -10.06 -4.15 1.10
C GLN A 99 -8.68 -4.36 0.47
N SER A 100 -8.00 -5.45 0.82
CA SER A 100 -6.70 -5.80 0.26
C SER A 100 -6.81 -6.27 -1.20
N THR A 101 -7.93 -6.84 -1.65
CA THR A 101 -8.13 -7.22 -3.07
C THR A 101 -8.10 -6.00 -4.00
N ASP A 102 -8.58 -4.84 -3.56
CA ASP A 102 -8.47 -3.60 -4.35
C ASP A 102 -7.01 -3.12 -4.43
N ARG A 103 -6.23 -3.36 -3.36
CA ARG A 103 -4.78 -3.16 -3.31
C ARG A 103 -4.02 -4.16 -4.20
N LEU A 104 -4.44 -5.43 -4.19
CA LEU A 104 -3.84 -6.52 -4.95
C LEU A 104 -4.16 -6.44 -6.45
N ARG A 105 -5.31 -5.88 -6.83
CA ARG A 105 -5.65 -5.61 -8.24
C ARG A 105 -4.80 -4.53 -8.90
N HIS A 106 -4.14 -3.68 -8.11
CA HIS A 106 -3.09 -2.78 -8.60
C HIS A 106 -1.74 -3.51 -8.72
N PHE A 107 -1.47 -4.50 -7.84
CA PHE A 107 -0.30 -5.37 -7.94
C PHE A 107 -0.28 -6.26 -9.20
N GLU A 108 -1.44 -6.74 -9.65
CA GLU A 108 -1.53 -7.68 -10.79
C GLU A 108 -1.50 -7.00 -12.17
N ARG A 109 -1.52 -5.65 -12.22
CA ARG A 109 -1.35 -4.89 -13.47
C ARG A 109 0.08 -4.41 -13.72
N ALA A 110 0.98 -4.55 -12.75
CA ALA A 110 2.39 -4.24 -12.90
C ALA A 110 3.18 -5.54 -13.09
N ASP A 111 3.31 -5.99 -14.33
CA ASP A 111 4.40 -6.88 -14.76
C ASP A 111 5.78 -6.19 -14.63
N LEU A 112 5.84 -4.97 -14.10
CA LEU A 112 7.06 -4.22 -13.86
C LEU A 112 7.73 -4.70 -12.57
N ASN A 113 9.06 -4.90 -12.65
CA ASN A 113 9.89 -5.18 -11.49
C ASN A 113 9.61 -4.16 -10.37
N ARG A 114 9.35 -4.63 -9.15
CA ARG A 114 9.07 -3.80 -7.96
C ARG A 114 10.04 -2.63 -7.79
N HIS A 115 11.31 -2.83 -8.09
CA HIS A 115 12.35 -1.79 -8.03
C HIS A 115 12.11 -0.65 -9.02
N TYR A 116 11.63 -0.95 -10.22
CA TYR A 116 11.28 0.06 -11.22
C TYR A 116 10.04 0.84 -10.79
N ALA A 117 8.99 0.14 -10.33
CA ALA A 117 7.77 0.79 -9.82
C ALA A 117 8.07 1.71 -8.62
N LEU A 118 8.98 1.31 -7.73
CA LEU A 118 9.44 2.14 -6.62
C LEU A 118 10.20 3.38 -7.12
N MET A 119 11.06 3.23 -8.14
CA MET A 119 11.78 4.36 -8.74
C MET A 119 10.82 5.38 -9.35
N VAL A 120 9.84 4.93 -10.13
CA VAL A 120 8.81 5.81 -10.71
C VAL A 120 8.01 6.50 -9.60
N ALA A 121 7.60 5.76 -8.56
CA ALA A 121 6.92 6.35 -7.40
C ALA A 121 7.77 7.42 -6.70
N ALA A 122 9.06 7.17 -6.50
CA ALA A 122 10.00 8.14 -5.90
C ALA A 122 10.19 9.39 -6.76
N LEU A 123 10.30 9.24 -8.09
CA LEU A 123 10.43 10.36 -9.02
C LEU A 123 9.15 11.21 -9.05
N GLU A 124 7.99 10.58 -9.09
CA GLU A 124 6.70 11.29 -9.11
C GLU A 124 6.42 12.01 -7.79
N THR A 125 6.67 11.35 -6.65
CA THR A 125 6.53 11.97 -5.32
C THR A 125 7.41 13.19 -5.17
N ILE A 126 8.72 13.09 -5.47
CA ILE A 126 9.64 14.22 -5.31
C ILE A 126 9.34 15.33 -6.31
N SER A 127 8.85 15.00 -7.51
CA SER A 127 8.45 15.99 -8.52
C SER A 127 7.22 16.78 -8.09
N LEU A 128 6.21 16.14 -7.49
CA LEU A 128 5.04 16.82 -6.94
C LEU A 128 5.39 17.72 -5.75
N ILE A 129 6.30 17.27 -4.89
CA ILE A 129 6.80 18.05 -3.75
C ILE A 129 7.54 19.29 -4.27
N ASP A 130 8.42 19.13 -5.25
CA ASP A 130 9.19 20.24 -5.82
C ASP A 130 8.32 21.25 -6.59
N ALA A 131 7.34 20.77 -7.35
CA ALA A 131 6.36 21.63 -8.02
C ALA A 131 5.56 22.48 -7.01
N SER A 132 5.04 21.83 -5.96
CA SER A 132 4.29 22.52 -4.89
C SER A 132 5.16 23.55 -4.16
N PHE A 133 6.45 23.26 -3.98
CA PHE A 133 7.41 24.17 -3.37
C PHE A 133 7.70 25.40 -4.24
N LYS A 134 7.90 25.21 -5.56
CA LYS A 134 8.12 26.33 -6.49
C LYS A 134 6.92 27.24 -6.64
N GLU A 135 5.71 26.69 -6.61
CA GLU A 135 4.47 27.47 -6.63
C GLU A 135 4.23 28.26 -5.33
N GLY A 136 5.06 28.06 -4.30
CA GLY A 136 4.88 28.68 -2.98
C GLY A 136 3.67 28.13 -2.23
N GLY A 137 3.18 26.95 -2.61
CA GLY A 137 2.03 26.30 -2.03
C GLY A 137 2.31 25.71 -0.65
N ALA A 138 1.25 25.27 0.03
CA ALA A 138 1.38 24.54 1.29
C ALA A 138 2.07 23.17 1.05
N PRO A 139 2.91 22.68 1.98
CA PRO A 139 3.56 21.38 1.85
C PRO A 139 2.53 20.27 1.64
N PRO A 140 2.64 19.45 0.58
CA PRO A 140 1.65 18.42 0.31
C PRO A 140 1.69 17.35 1.40
N SER A 141 0.52 17.03 1.96
CA SER A 141 0.37 15.94 2.93
C SER A 141 0.54 14.58 2.27
N THR A 142 0.92 13.57 3.05
CA THR A 142 0.99 12.17 2.57
C THR A 142 -0.34 11.71 1.94
N LYS A 143 -1.48 12.18 2.46
CA LYS A 143 -2.80 11.87 1.91
C LYS A 143 -3.00 12.53 0.53
N THR A 144 -2.62 13.80 0.40
CA THR A 144 -2.72 14.54 -0.87
C THR A 144 -1.84 13.90 -1.94
N LEU A 145 -0.60 13.53 -1.59
CA LEU A 145 0.32 12.85 -2.49
C LEU A 145 -0.25 11.52 -2.97
N LYS A 146 -0.73 10.67 -2.05
CA LYS A 146 -1.38 9.40 -2.42
C LYS A 146 -2.58 9.60 -3.34
N ASN A 147 -3.47 10.53 -3.00
CA ASN A 147 -4.67 10.77 -3.81
C ASN A 147 -4.35 11.26 -5.23
N ARG A 148 -3.28 12.06 -5.39
CA ARG A 148 -2.79 12.50 -6.71
C ARG A 148 -2.14 11.35 -7.47
N LEU A 149 -1.32 10.55 -6.80
CA LEU A 149 -0.56 9.46 -7.42
C LEU A 149 -1.42 8.24 -7.76
N VAL A 150 -2.56 8.05 -7.08
CA VAL A 150 -3.57 7.05 -7.45
C VAL A 150 -4.17 7.34 -8.85
N GLN A 151 -4.11 8.58 -9.33
CA GLN A 151 -4.56 8.93 -10.68
C GLN A 151 -3.53 8.56 -11.76
N ALA A 152 -2.25 8.42 -11.38
CA ALA A 152 -1.24 7.91 -12.28
C ALA A 152 -1.43 6.38 -12.39
N PRO A 153 -1.64 5.84 -13.60
CA PRO A 153 -1.62 4.40 -13.78
C PRO A 153 -0.25 3.90 -13.29
N GLU A 154 -0.23 2.86 -12.45
CA GLU A 154 0.96 2.10 -11.98
C GLU A 154 1.56 2.45 -10.60
N ILE A 155 1.09 3.45 -9.86
CA ILE A 155 1.69 3.81 -8.54
C ILE A 155 0.82 3.36 -7.36
N ASP A 156 1.26 2.30 -6.64
CA ASP A 156 0.61 1.83 -5.41
C ASP A 156 0.84 2.82 -4.24
N PRO A 157 -0.20 3.18 -3.47
CA PRO A 157 -0.07 3.95 -2.24
C PRO A 157 0.98 3.43 -1.24
N LEU A 158 1.25 2.12 -1.21
CA LEU A 158 2.29 1.52 -0.37
C LEU A 158 3.70 1.86 -0.87
N LEU A 159 3.92 1.84 -2.19
CA LEU A 159 5.20 2.23 -2.78
C LEU A 159 5.45 3.72 -2.59
N THR A 160 4.39 4.54 -2.58
CA THR A 160 4.48 5.97 -2.22
C THR A 160 5.00 6.16 -0.80
N GLU A 161 4.48 5.43 0.20
CA GLU A 161 4.99 5.50 1.58
C GLU A 161 6.45 5.05 1.65
N GLN A 162 6.76 3.91 1.01
CA GLN A 162 8.12 3.37 0.99
C GLN A 162 9.10 4.37 0.33
N ALA A 163 8.70 5.02 -0.75
CA ALA A 163 9.51 6.04 -1.41
C ALA A 163 9.73 7.26 -0.51
N LEU A 164 8.69 7.76 0.16
CA LEU A 164 8.81 8.89 1.09
C LEU A 164 9.77 8.58 2.24
N ASP A 165 9.67 7.39 2.83
CA ASP A 165 10.56 6.98 3.92
C ASP A 165 12.02 6.90 3.48
N LEU A 166 12.29 6.32 2.31
CA LEU A 166 13.65 6.22 1.76
C LEU A 166 14.23 7.57 1.36
N LEU A 167 13.43 8.44 0.72
CA LEU A 167 13.86 9.80 0.37
C LEU A 167 14.12 10.66 1.61
N ASN A 168 13.33 10.46 2.68
CA ASN A 168 13.53 11.14 3.96
C ASN A 168 14.80 10.66 4.66
N ALA A 169 15.04 9.34 4.68
CA ALA A 169 16.25 8.75 5.23
C ALA A 169 17.52 9.23 4.49
N ALA A 170 17.43 9.44 3.17
CA ALA A 170 18.50 9.99 2.36
C ALA A 170 18.65 11.53 2.45
N ALA A 171 17.85 12.20 3.28
CA ALA A 171 17.82 13.66 3.43
C ALA A 171 17.63 14.39 2.09
N LEU A 172 16.79 13.82 1.20
CA LEU A 172 16.34 14.45 -0.04
C LEU A 172 15.02 15.20 0.16
N ILE A 173 14.19 14.72 1.09
CA ILE A 173 12.98 15.38 1.56
C ILE A 173 12.97 15.42 3.09
N TYR A 174 12.19 16.31 3.68
CA TYR A 174 11.93 16.37 5.11
C TYR A 174 10.44 16.45 5.39
N GLN A 175 10.01 15.78 6.45
CA GLN A 175 8.65 15.90 6.97
C GLN A 175 8.57 17.09 7.92
N VAL A 176 7.68 18.04 7.63
CA VAL A 176 7.35 19.14 8.53
C VAL A 176 6.12 18.75 9.33
N THR A 177 6.28 18.64 10.65
CA THR A 177 5.16 18.44 11.58
C THR A 177 4.60 19.81 11.97
N ALA A 178 3.55 20.26 11.27
CA ALA A 178 2.78 21.44 11.65
C ALA A 178 1.44 21.02 12.30
N ASP A 179 0.87 21.90 13.15
CA ASP A 179 -0.34 21.67 13.95
C ASP A 179 -1.59 21.25 13.15
N THR A 180 -1.62 21.49 11.84
CA THR A 180 -2.71 21.08 10.95
C THR A 180 -2.16 20.31 9.76
N GLU A 181 -2.10 18.97 9.91
CA GLU A 181 -1.60 17.99 8.94
C GLU A 181 -0.17 18.27 8.43
N GLY A 182 0.81 17.55 9.00
CA GLY A 182 2.20 17.62 8.53
C GLY A 182 2.34 17.30 7.03
N GLY A 183 3.35 17.90 6.40
CA GLY A 183 3.58 17.78 4.96
C GLY A 183 5.06 17.64 4.61
N TRP A 184 5.35 17.41 3.34
CA TRP A 184 6.70 17.13 2.86
C TRP A 184 7.30 18.32 2.13
N LEU A 185 8.57 18.60 2.40
CA LEU A 185 9.36 19.63 1.74
C LEU A 185 10.64 19.05 1.15
N PRO A 186 11.15 19.61 0.04
CA PRO A 186 12.46 19.24 -0.46
C PRO A 186 13.53 19.69 0.54
N ALA A 187 14.48 18.81 0.83
CA ALA A 187 15.59 19.10 1.76
C ALA A 187 16.67 19.98 1.13
N LYS A 188 16.73 20.00 -0.20
CA LYS A 188 17.74 20.70 -1.00
C LYS A 188 17.06 21.33 -2.23
N PRO A 189 17.65 22.38 -2.83
CA PRO A 189 17.19 22.91 -4.10
C PRO A 189 17.16 21.83 -5.20
N ALA A 190 16.19 21.93 -6.11
CA ALA A 190 16.04 21.04 -7.27
C ALA A 190 17.34 20.87 -8.10
N THR A 191 18.19 21.90 -8.15
CA THR A 191 19.47 21.90 -8.86
C THR A 191 20.50 20.92 -8.28
N LEU A 192 20.39 20.60 -7.00
CA LEU A 192 21.31 19.69 -6.28
C LEU A 192 20.75 18.26 -6.15
N ILE A 193 19.47 18.05 -6.44
CA ILE A 193 18.84 16.74 -6.41
C ILE A 193 18.96 16.12 -7.81
N THR A 194 19.74 15.04 -7.92
CA THR A 194 20.04 14.36 -9.19
C THR A 194 19.40 12.98 -9.24
N LEU A 195 19.24 12.42 -10.44
CA LEU A 195 18.76 11.03 -10.57
C LEU A 195 19.69 10.05 -9.84
N ALA A 196 21.00 10.30 -9.83
CA ALA A 196 21.95 9.50 -9.07
C ALA A 196 21.66 9.53 -7.56
N HIS A 197 21.33 10.71 -6.99
CA HIS A 197 20.97 10.80 -5.57
C HIS A 197 19.71 10.00 -5.24
N ILE A 198 18.69 10.06 -6.11
CA ILE A 198 17.44 9.30 -5.94
C ILE A 198 17.70 7.80 -6.07
N ARG A 199 18.47 7.40 -7.08
CA ARG A 199 18.90 6.00 -7.29
C ARG A 199 19.58 5.44 -6.05
N THR A 200 20.59 6.14 -5.54
CA THR A 200 21.37 5.74 -4.36
C THR A 200 20.50 5.71 -3.09
N ALA A 201 19.50 6.61 -2.97
CA ALA A 201 18.54 6.57 -1.87
C ALA A 201 17.66 5.30 -1.89
N LEU A 202 17.31 4.81 -3.08
CA LEU A 202 16.42 3.65 -3.24
C LEU A 202 17.16 2.30 -3.20
N TRP A 203 18.34 2.23 -3.83
CA TRP A 203 19.08 0.98 -4.02
C TRP A 203 20.37 0.88 -3.20
N GLY A 204 20.76 1.97 -2.52
CA GLY A 204 22.01 2.05 -1.77
C GLY A 204 23.22 2.33 -2.66
N ASP A 205 24.34 2.67 -2.01
CA ASP A 205 25.62 2.83 -2.70
C ASP A 205 26.28 1.45 -2.90
N LEU A 206 26.04 0.87 -4.08
CA LEU A 206 26.70 -0.37 -4.51
C LEU A 206 28.19 -0.17 -4.80
N GLY A 207 28.65 1.07 -4.90
CA GLY A 207 29.94 1.44 -5.44
C GLY A 207 31.04 1.75 -4.42
N GLY A 208 30.70 2.35 -3.28
CA GLY A 208 31.67 2.83 -2.30
C GLY A 208 32.43 1.74 -1.55
N ASN A 209 31.83 0.57 -1.35
CA ASN A 209 32.40 -0.53 -0.54
C ASN A 209 33.10 -1.64 -1.35
N LEU A 210 33.27 -1.45 -2.66
CA LEU A 210 33.85 -2.48 -3.54
C LEU A 210 35.31 -2.83 -3.23
N GLY A 211 36.03 -1.91 -2.57
CA GLY A 211 37.48 -1.97 -2.39
C GLY A 211 38.01 -2.88 -1.28
N GLU A 212 37.17 -3.31 -0.32
CA GLU A 212 37.71 -3.90 0.92
C GLU A 212 37.37 -5.38 1.15
N ASN A 213 36.35 -5.98 0.51
CA ASN A 213 36.01 -7.39 0.82
C ASN A 213 35.21 -8.18 -0.24
N SER A 214 35.36 -7.87 -1.52
CA SER A 214 34.44 -8.39 -2.55
C SER A 214 34.86 -9.74 -3.14
N ALA A 215 34.39 -10.84 -2.53
CA ALA A 215 34.39 -12.20 -3.10
C ALA A 215 33.40 -12.36 -4.29
N TYR A 216 33.28 -11.35 -5.14
CA TYR A 216 32.37 -11.37 -6.30
C TYR A 216 33.05 -12.03 -7.50
N HIS A 217 32.24 -12.72 -8.31
CA HIS A 217 32.71 -13.28 -9.58
C HIS A 217 33.13 -12.18 -10.57
N PRO A 218 34.06 -12.46 -11.50
CA PRO A 218 34.56 -11.47 -12.47
C PRO A 218 33.45 -10.77 -13.27
N ILE A 219 32.37 -11.47 -13.63
CA ILE A 219 31.26 -10.88 -14.37
C ILE A 219 30.51 -9.82 -13.56
N THR A 220 30.35 -10.04 -12.25
CA THR A 220 29.72 -9.08 -11.33
C THR A 220 30.60 -7.85 -11.15
N GLN A 221 31.92 -8.03 -11.08
CA GLN A 221 32.88 -6.93 -11.03
C GLN A 221 32.83 -6.07 -12.30
N GLN A 222 32.73 -6.69 -13.48
CA GLN A 222 32.59 -5.98 -14.75
C GLN A 222 31.28 -5.19 -14.82
N TRP A 223 30.16 -5.77 -14.36
CA TRP A 223 28.89 -5.04 -14.26
C TRP A 223 29.01 -3.79 -13.39
N LEU A 224 29.52 -3.96 -12.16
CA LEU A 224 29.69 -2.86 -11.20
C LEU A 224 30.63 -1.77 -11.74
N TYR A 225 31.70 -2.16 -12.43
CA TYR A 225 32.59 -1.21 -13.09
C TYR A 225 31.89 -0.38 -14.17
N VAL A 226 31.10 -1.02 -15.04
CA VAL A 226 30.33 -0.32 -16.08
C VAL A 226 29.28 0.60 -15.47
N GLU A 227 28.59 0.16 -14.42
CA GLU A 227 27.60 0.97 -13.72
C GLU A 227 28.24 2.26 -13.16
N GLN A 228 29.41 2.15 -12.51
CA GLN A 228 30.12 3.31 -11.97
C GLN A 228 30.71 4.24 -13.03
N THR A 229 31.24 3.70 -14.12
CA THR A 229 32.02 4.50 -15.08
C THR A 229 31.17 5.05 -16.23
N ALA A 230 30.10 4.36 -16.61
CA ALA A 230 29.27 4.76 -17.75
C ALA A 230 27.89 5.28 -17.32
N ILE A 231 27.26 4.69 -16.31
CA ILE A 231 25.86 4.98 -15.94
C ILE A 231 25.79 6.11 -14.91
N GLU A 232 26.52 6.02 -13.80
CA GLU A 232 26.49 7.03 -12.72
C GLU A 232 26.80 8.47 -13.17
N PRO A 233 27.79 8.71 -14.04
CA PRO A 233 28.08 10.07 -14.52
C PRO A 233 26.90 10.68 -15.30
N GLN A 234 26.13 9.86 -16.02
CA GLN A 234 24.96 10.33 -16.76
C GLN A 234 23.79 10.64 -15.82
N LEU A 235 23.55 9.76 -14.82
CA LEU A 235 22.50 9.98 -13.83
C LEU A 235 22.77 11.18 -12.92
N SER A 236 24.04 11.47 -12.63
CA SER A 236 24.42 12.64 -11.85
C SER A 236 24.31 13.95 -12.63
N ALA A 237 24.35 13.91 -13.96
CA ALA A 237 24.15 15.07 -14.81
C ALA A 237 22.68 15.52 -14.90
N ILE A 238 21.73 14.59 -14.70
CA ILE A 238 20.30 14.89 -14.77
C ILE A 238 19.80 15.26 -13.37
N ASN A 239 19.31 16.49 -13.23
CA ASN A 239 18.76 17.04 -11.99
C ASN A 239 17.25 17.28 -12.09
N LEU A 240 16.63 17.58 -10.94
CA LEU A 240 15.19 17.79 -10.83
C LEU A 240 14.70 19.08 -11.52
N GLU A 241 15.63 19.94 -11.99
CA GLU A 241 15.30 21.15 -12.73
C GLU A 241 14.60 20.87 -14.06
N ILE A 242 14.79 19.67 -14.63
CA ILE A 242 14.13 19.23 -15.86
C ILE A 242 12.60 19.31 -15.80
N ASN A 243 12.01 19.20 -14.60
CA ASN A 243 10.57 19.34 -14.40
C ASN A 243 10.05 20.75 -14.71
N HIS A 244 10.95 21.74 -14.81
CA HIS A 244 10.64 23.15 -15.02
C HIS A 244 11.15 23.68 -16.34
N THR A 245 11.90 22.87 -17.09
CA THR A 245 12.27 23.20 -18.47
C THR A 245 11.08 22.93 -19.39
N PRO A 246 10.72 23.85 -20.30
CA PRO A 246 9.72 23.57 -21.32
C PRO A 246 10.12 22.31 -22.10
N PRO A 247 9.15 21.45 -22.49
CA PRO A 247 9.46 20.26 -23.28
C PRO A 247 10.25 20.68 -24.52
N ALA A 248 11.43 20.09 -24.70
CA ALA A 248 12.26 20.36 -25.86
C ALA A 248 11.45 20.13 -27.14
N GLU A 249 11.44 21.11 -28.05
CA GLU A 249 10.89 20.90 -29.39
C GLU A 249 11.57 19.67 -30.01
N PRO A 250 10.83 18.77 -30.67
CA PRO A 250 11.39 17.57 -31.27
C PRO A 250 12.48 17.95 -32.29
N ASN A 251 13.72 17.63 -31.95
CA ASN A 251 14.89 17.99 -32.72
C ASN A 251 14.88 17.29 -34.10
N GLN A 252 14.80 18.07 -35.18
CA GLN A 252 14.81 17.60 -36.57
C GLN A 252 16.17 17.06 -37.05
N SER A 253 17.15 16.80 -36.17
CA SER A 253 18.52 16.49 -36.56
C SER A 253 18.94 15.02 -36.48
N SER A 254 18.00 14.06 -36.45
CA SER A 254 18.33 12.61 -36.43
C SER A 254 18.09 11.95 -37.79
N GLY A 255 18.58 12.57 -38.87
CA GLY A 255 18.45 12.08 -40.24
C GLY A 255 19.73 11.52 -40.88
N GLU A 256 20.91 11.64 -40.27
CA GLU A 256 22.15 11.55 -41.08
C GLU A 256 23.29 10.66 -40.55
N GLU A 257 23.07 9.80 -39.55
CA GLU A 257 24.19 8.99 -39.00
C GLU A 257 23.87 7.51 -38.74
N ALA A 258 23.17 6.87 -39.68
CA ALA A 258 23.02 5.40 -39.70
C ALA A 258 23.38 4.82 -41.08
N ALA A 259 24.59 5.07 -41.55
CA ALA A 259 25.22 4.27 -42.60
C ALA A 259 26.18 3.26 -41.94
N VAL A 260 25.61 2.20 -41.37
CA VAL A 260 26.36 1.03 -40.90
C VAL A 260 26.86 0.26 -42.11
N VAL A 261 28.18 0.28 -42.31
CA VAL A 261 28.91 -0.54 -43.28
C VAL A 261 28.80 -2.00 -42.87
N LEU A 262 28.09 -2.81 -43.67
CA LEU A 262 28.09 -4.27 -43.58
C LEU A 262 29.38 -4.83 -44.21
N PRO A 263 30.07 -5.80 -43.59
CA PRO A 263 31.17 -6.51 -44.24
C PRO A 263 30.64 -7.51 -45.29
N PRO A 264 31.38 -7.76 -46.38
CA PRO A 264 30.95 -8.68 -47.44
C PRO A 264 31.14 -10.15 -47.03
N ASP A 265 30.23 -10.97 -47.56
CA ASP A 265 30.03 -12.44 -47.52
C ASP A 265 31.23 -13.33 -47.15
#